data_AF-A0A4U5QBD3-F1
#
_entry.id   AF-A0A4U5QBD3-F1
#
_cell.length_a   1.000
_cell.length_b   1.000
_cell.length_c   1.000
_cell.angle_alpha   90.00
_cell.angle_beta   90.00
_cell.angle_gamma   90.00
#
_symmetry.space_group_name_H-M   'P 1'
#
loop_
_entity.id
_entity.type
_entity.pdbx_description
1 polymer ?
#
loop_
_entity_poly.entity_id
_entity_poly.type
_entity_poly.pdbx_seq_one_letter_code
_entity_poly.pdbx_strand_id
1 'polypeptide(L)'
;MGALTISTWSLVIGLLVYIFGGWCPNTWKGFTKAAFADILPVVKLSISSGFMICLEIWYNSIIILAAGYMKNATTAISAFSICHNILAWEFMLSVGFLGAACVRVANELGRGNAKAAKFSIKIILSTSIVIGVGFWVLCLIFGEEIAHFLTSDEEVAETVSSLAVLLAFSILLNSVQPVLTGVAVGAGVQSMVAFVNLGSYYIIGLPAGILLGYVVHLEVQGLWMGLLSGVVVQTLVLSYIIWRTDWDEQVNKASERLKRWFLKSEKDAIESSTLA
;
A
#
# COMPACT_ATOMS: atom_id res chain seq x y z
N MET A 1 -13.96 -10.38 -5.25
CA MET A 1 -14.47 -9.24 -4.46
C MET A 1 -15.40 -9.68 -3.32
N GLY A 2 -16.51 -10.39 -3.58
CA GLY A 2 -17.46 -10.81 -2.52
C GLY A 2 -16.84 -11.61 -1.37
N ALA A 3 -15.98 -12.60 -1.65
CA ALA A 3 -15.29 -13.38 -0.62
C ALA A 3 -14.37 -12.53 0.28
N LEU A 4 -13.67 -11.53 -0.28
CA LEU A 4 -12.80 -10.62 0.48
C LEU A 4 -13.62 -9.74 1.42
N THR A 5 -14.74 -9.20 0.93
CA THR A 5 -15.70 -8.44 1.73
C THR A 5 -16.26 -9.29 2.87
N ILE A 6 -16.69 -10.52 2.58
CA ILE A 6 -17.20 -11.43 3.61
C ILE A 6 -16.12 -11.71 4.65
N SER A 7 -14.90 -12.07 4.23
CA SER A 7 -13.78 -12.35 5.14
C SER A 7 -13.44 -11.17 6.05
N THR A 8 -13.36 -9.95 5.52
CA THR A 8 -13.07 -8.75 6.31
C THR A 8 -14.19 -8.41 7.28
N TRP A 9 -15.46 -8.51 6.86
CA TRP A 9 -16.60 -8.31 7.76
C TRP A 9 -16.74 -9.43 8.80
N SER A 10 -16.37 -10.67 8.49
CA SER A 10 -16.32 -11.77 9.45
C SER A 10 -15.33 -11.47 10.58
N LEU A 11 -14.17 -10.87 10.28
CA LEU A 11 -13.21 -10.45 11.31
C LEU A 11 -13.78 -9.34 12.20
N VAL A 12 -14.44 -8.34 11.61
CA VAL A 12 -15.12 -7.26 12.37
C VAL A 12 -16.21 -7.84 13.28
N ILE A 13 -17.05 -8.72 12.76
CA ILE A 13 -18.11 -9.39 13.53
C ILE A 13 -17.48 -10.23 14.65
N GLY A 14 -16.42 -10.98 14.36
CA GLY A 14 -15.70 -11.77 15.35
C GLY A 14 -15.12 -10.92 16.49
N LEU A 15 -14.56 -9.76 16.18
CA LEU A 15 -14.09 -8.79 17.18
C LEU A 15 -15.23 -8.21 18.02
N LEU A 16 -16.38 -7.90 17.40
CA LEU A 16 -17.57 -7.43 18.13
C LEU A 16 -18.12 -8.50 19.07
N VAL A 17 -18.22 -9.75 18.60
CA VAL A 17 -18.59 -10.91 19.43
C VAL A 17 -17.60 -11.06 20.58
N TYR A 18 -16.29 -10.88 20.32
CA TYR A 18 -15.28 -10.99 21.35
C TYR A 18 -15.41 -9.94 22.44
N ILE A 19 -15.69 -8.69 22.05
CA ILE A 19 -15.87 -7.56 22.96
C ILE A 19 -17.18 -7.67 23.75
N PHE A 20 -18.30 -7.95 23.07
CA PHE A 20 -19.62 -8.06 23.71
C PHE A 20 -19.83 -9.37 24.47
N GLY A 21 -19.05 -10.41 24.17
CA GLY A 21 -19.05 -11.68 24.88
C GLY A 21 -18.44 -11.63 26.28
N GLY A 22 -17.95 -10.47 26.74
CA GLY A 22 -17.46 -10.27 28.11
C GLY A 22 -16.04 -10.77 28.37
N TRP A 23 -15.30 -11.18 27.34
CA TRP A 23 -13.91 -11.66 27.47
C TRP A 23 -12.87 -10.55 27.69
N CYS A 24 -13.27 -9.27 27.67
CA CYS A 24 -12.40 -8.10 27.89
C CYS A 24 -12.86 -7.19 29.06
N PRO A 25 -13.06 -7.71 30.29
CA PRO A 25 -13.64 -6.95 31.39
C PRO A 25 -12.76 -5.77 31.86
N ASN A 26 -11.44 -5.87 31.69
CA ASN A 26 -10.49 -4.85 32.13
C ASN A 26 -10.31 -3.70 31.14
N THR A 27 -10.56 -3.95 29.84
CA THR A 27 -10.23 -3.01 28.75
C THR A 27 -11.48 -2.37 28.15
N TRP A 28 -12.61 -3.08 28.13
CA TRP A 28 -13.87 -2.59 27.57
C TRP A 28 -14.90 -2.32 28.67
N LYS A 29 -15.23 -1.05 28.87
CA LYS A 29 -16.23 -0.60 29.86
C LYS A 29 -17.58 -0.19 29.24
N GLY A 30 -17.81 -0.55 27.96
CA GLY A 30 -18.99 -0.15 27.19
C GLY A 30 -18.78 1.12 26.34
N PHE A 31 -19.78 1.44 25.52
CA PHE A 31 -19.75 2.66 24.71
C PHE A 31 -19.94 3.90 25.58
N THR A 32 -19.10 4.91 25.34
CA THR A 32 -19.23 6.24 25.93
C THR A 32 -19.43 7.27 24.83
N LYS A 33 -20.06 8.42 25.12
CA LYS A 33 -20.21 9.51 24.13
C LYS A 33 -18.86 10.01 23.59
N ALA A 34 -17.78 9.83 24.37
CA ALA A 34 -16.41 10.08 23.94
C ALA A 34 -15.95 9.19 22.77
N ALA A 35 -16.49 7.97 22.62
CA ALA A 35 -16.16 7.08 21.50
C ALA A 35 -16.68 7.61 20.15
N PHE A 36 -17.66 8.52 20.18
CA PHE A 36 -18.22 9.17 18.98
C PHE A 36 -17.69 10.60 18.77
N ALA A 37 -16.91 11.13 19.72
CA ALA A 37 -16.19 12.38 19.54
C ALA A 37 -15.07 12.17 18.51
N ASP A 38 -14.90 13.12 17.59
CA ASP A 38 -13.84 13.12 16.57
C ASP A 38 -13.78 11.91 15.61
N ILE A 39 -14.94 11.30 15.28
CA ILE A 39 -15.07 10.33 14.16
C ILE A 39 -14.74 10.99 12.80
N LEU A 40 -15.10 12.27 12.62
CA LEU A 40 -14.93 12.96 11.34
C LEU A 40 -13.47 12.99 10.84
N PRO A 41 -12.46 13.33 11.67
CA PRO A 41 -11.05 13.16 11.31
C PRO A 41 -10.69 11.74 10.87
N VAL A 42 -11.17 10.71 11.58
CA VAL A 42 -10.89 9.31 11.24
C VAL A 42 -11.51 8.95 9.89
N VAL A 43 -12.76 9.32 9.66
CA VAL A 43 -13.45 9.12 8.37
C VAL A 43 -12.70 9.83 7.24
N LYS A 44 -12.24 11.07 7.45
CA LYS A 44 -11.45 11.81 6.48
C LYS A 44 -10.13 11.08 6.15
N LEU A 45 -9.41 10.56 7.16
CA LEU A 45 -8.22 9.74 6.93
C LEU A 45 -8.55 8.48 6.14
N SER A 46 -9.61 7.76 6.51
CA SER A 46 -10.04 6.54 5.84
C SER A 46 -10.44 6.76 4.39
N ILE A 47 -11.16 7.85 4.08
CA ILE A 47 -11.50 8.23 2.70
C ILE A 47 -10.21 8.51 1.90
N SER A 48 -9.25 9.24 2.48
CA SER A 48 -7.97 9.51 1.82
C SER A 48 -7.18 8.22 1.55
N SER A 49 -7.18 7.27 2.49
CA SER A 49 -6.52 5.98 2.31
C SER A 49 -7.24 5.10 1.27
N GLY A 50 -8.58 5.09 1.29
CA GLY A 50 -9.38 4.37 0.31
C GLY A 50 -9.15 4.91 -1.10
N PHE A 51 -9.12 6.24 -1.26
CA PHE A 51 -8.83 6.87 -2.55
C PHE A 51 -7.43 6.51 -3.08
N MET A 52 -6.41 6.50 -2.21
CA MET A 52 -5.06 6.08 -2.58
C MET A 52 -5.03 4.67 -3.18
N ILE A 53 -5.71 3.71 -2.55
CA ILE A 53 -5.80 2.32 -3.04
C ILE A 53 -6.63 2.26 -4.33
N CYS A 54 -7.75 2.99 -4.41
CA CYS A 54 -8.58 3.04 -5.62
C CYS A 54 -7.79 3.55 -6.83
N LEU A 55 -6.93 4.56 -6.64
CA LEU A 55 -6.07 5.08 -7.71
C LEU A 55 -5.11 4.01 -8.24
N GLU A 56 -4.51 3.20 -7.36
CA GLU A 56 -3.65 2.09 -7.78
C GLU A 56 -4.43 1.03 -8.58
N ILE A 57 -5.62 0.66 -8.11
CA ILE A 57 -6.47 -0.33 -8.79
C ILE A 57 -6.94 0.21 -10.15
N TRP A 58 -7.44 1.45 -10.19
CA TRP A 58 -7.92 2.07 -11.43
C TRP A 58 -6.80 2.27 -12.44
N TYR A 59 -5.60 2.62 -11.98
CA TYR A 59 -4.44 2.71 -12.85
C TYR A 59 -4.16 1.39 -13.58
N ASN A 60 -4.13 0.27 -12.85
CA ASN A 60 -3.98 -1.05 -13.45
C ASN A 60 -5.14 -1.41 -14.39
N SER A 61 -6.39 -1.13 -13.99
CA SER A 61 -7.56 -1.37 -14.84
C SER A 61 -7.52 -0.60 -16.16
N ILE A 62 -7.05 0.65 -16.16
CA ILE A 62 -6.92 1.45 -17.38
C ILE A 62 -5.87 0.85 -18.32
N ILE A 63 -4.73 0.39 -17.78
CA ILE A 63 -3.67 -0.24 -18.58
C ILE A 63 -4.13 -1.58 -19.17
N ILE A 64 -4.82 -2.42 -18.39
CA ILE A 64 -5.39 -3.68 -18.89
C ILE A 64 -6.46 -3.41 -19.95
N LEU A 65 -7.31 -2.41 -19.74
CA LEU A 65 -8.29 -1.99 -20.75
C LEU A 65 -7.57 -1.53 -22.02
N ALA A 66 -6.48 -0.76 -21.90
CA ALA A 66 -5.67 -0.36 -23.04
C ALA A 66 -5.03 -1.58 -23.73
N ALA A 67 -4.57 -2.61 -23.03
CA ALA A 67 -4.11 -3.84 -23.67
C ALA A 67 -5.23 -4.53 -24.49
N GLY A 68 -6.48 -4.41 -24.04
CA GLY A 68 -7.65 -4.96 -24.74
C GLY A 68 -8.02 -4.31 -26.08
N TYR A 69 -7.47 -3.12 -26.39
CA TYR A 69 -7.65 -2.47 -27.69
C TYR A 69 -6.52 -2.79 -28.69
N MET A 70 -5.55 -3.64 -28.32
CA MET A 70 -4.47 -4.07 -29.21
C MET A 70 -4.94 -5.16 -30.20
N LYS A 71 -4.22 -5.33 -31.31
CA LYS A 71 -4.58 -6.31 -32.36
C LYS A 71 -4.65 -7.75 -31.83
N ASN A 72 -3.73 -8.13 -30.94
CA ASN A 72 -3.70 -9.43 -30.26
C ASN A 72 -4.24 -9.32 -28.82
N ALA A 73 -5.40 -8.70 -28.65
CA ALA A 73 -5.98 -8.40 -27.34
C ALA A 73 -6.13 -9.64 -26.43
N THR A 74 -6.51 -10.79 -26.97
CA THR A 74 -6.71 -12.04 -26.20
C THR A 74 -5.41 -12.55 -25.58
N THR A 75 -4.33 -12.58 -26.37
CA THR A 75 -3.00 -13.00 -25.93
C THR A 75 -2.43 -11.98 -24.93
N ALA A 76 -2.55 -10.69 -25.24
CA ALA A 76 -2.09 -9.59 -24.38
C ALA A 76 -2.77 -9.58 -23.01
N ILE A 77 -4.10 -9.67 -22.97
CA ILE A 77 -4.87 -9.69 -21.71
C ILE A 77 -4.56 -10.95 -20.91
N SER A 78 -4.47 -12.11 -21.56
CA SER A 78 -4.13 -13.37 -20.89
C SER A 78 -2.75 -13.32 -20.24
N ALA A 79 -1.75 -12.84 -20.98
CA ALA A 79 -0.40 -12.66 -20.45
C ALA A 79 -0.36 -11.65 -19.29
N PHE A 80 -1.02 -10.49 -19.44
CA PHE A 80 -1.16 -9.52 -18.35
C PHE A 80 -1.79 -10.14 -17.11
N SER A 81 -2.85 -10.92 -17.28
CA SER A 81 -3.59 -11.55 -16.18
C SER A 81 -2.73 -12.56 -15.43
N ILE A 82 -1.94 -13.37 -16.14
CA ILE A 82 -1.00 -14.33 -15.56
C ILE A 82 0.06 -13.58 -14.74
N CYS A 83 0.72 -12.58 -15.33
CA CYS A 83 1.73 -11.77 -14.62
C CYS A 83 1.14 -11.06 -13.40
N HIS A 84 -0.07 -10.50 -13.50
CA HIS A 84 -0.76 -9.86 -12.37
C HIS A 84 -1.14 -10.85 -11.26
N ASN A 85 -1.43 -12.11 -11.60
CA ASN A 85 -1.71 -13.15 -10.61
C ASN A 85 -0.46 -13.46 -9.76
N ILE A 86 0.70 -13.59 -10.43
CA ILE A 86 2.00 -13.77 -9.76
C ILE A 86 2.29 -12.56 -8.85
N LEU A 87 2.10 -11.34 -9.35
CA LEU A 87 2.24 -10.13 -8.54
C LEU A 87 1.27 -10.11 -7.37
N ALA A 88 0.02 -10.56 -7.53
CA ALA A 88 -0.95 -10.55 -6.45
C ALA A 88 -0.53 -11.47 -5.28
N TRP A 89 0.12 -12.60 -5.55
CA TRP A 89 0.67 -13.47 -4.50
C TRP A 89 1.82 -12.82 -3.75
N GLU A 90 2.78 -12.23 -4.46
CA GLU A 90 3.88 -11.48 -3.86
C GLU A 90 3.38 -10.27 -3.08
N PHE A 91 2.41 -9.54 -3.63
CA PHE A 91 1.84 -8.34 -3.04
C PHE A 91 1.21 -8.62 -1.66
N MET A 92 0.71 -9.82 -1.38
CA MET A 92 0.21 -10.17 -0.04
C MET A 92 1.31 -10.12 1.02
N LEU A 93 2.54 -10.52 0.67
CA LEU A 93 3.70 -10.37 1.56
C LEU A 93 4.02 -8.89 1.78
N SER A 94 3.98 -8.11 0.71
CA SER A 94 4.30 -6.68 0.73
C SER A 94 3.25 -5.85 1.49
N VAL A 95 1.98 -6.23 1.45
CA VAL A 95 0.92 -5.70 2.34
C VAL A 95 1.20 -6.02 3.80
N GLY A 96 1.75 -7.20 4.10
CA GLY A 96 2.22 -7.55 5.44
C GLY A 96 3.29 -6.60 5.96
N PHE A 97 4.30 -6.29 5.12
CA PHE A 97 5.33 -5.31 5.47
C PHE A 97 4.79 -3.89 5.58
N LEU A 98 3.86 -3.48 4.71
CA LEU A 98 3.17 -2.18 4.79
C LEU A 98 2.48 -2.03 6.16
N GLY A 99 1.73 -3.05 6.59
CA GLY A 99 1.06 -3.06 7.89
C GLY A 99 2.04 -3.01 9.05
N ALA A 100 3.12 -3.81 9.00
CA ALA A 100 4.16 -3.81 10.02
C ALA A 100 4.87 -2.45 10.13
N ALA A 101 5.22 -1.83 9.00
CA ALA A 101 5.82 -0.50 8.95
C ALA A 101 4.89 0.56 9.54
N CYS A 102 3.63 0.55 9.13
CA CYS A 102 2.61 1.47 9.62
C CYS A 102 2.48 1.41 11.14
N VAL A 103 2.26 0.21 11.70
CA VAL A 103 2.07 0.02 13.14
C VAL A 103 3.33 0.39 13.94
N ARG A 104 4.51 -0.03 13.48
CA ARG A 104 5.77 0.26 14.20
C ARG A 104 6.09 1.75 14.20
N VAL A 105 5.99 2.42 13.05
CA VAL A 105 6.27 3.86 12.94
C VAL A 105 5.25 4.66 13.76
N ALA A 106 3.95 4.34 13.65
CA ALA A 106 2.91 5.02 14.42
C ALA A 106 3.15 4.90 15.94
N ASN A 107 3.49 3.70 16.42
CA ASN A 107 3.73 3.46 17.84
C ASN A 107 4.99 4.16 18.36
N GLU A 108 6.11 4.13 17.63
CA GLU A 108 7.34 4.81 18.07
C GLU A 108 7.21 6.34 18.03
N LEU A 109 6.48 6.88 17.04
CA LEU A 109 6.13 8.30 17.00
C LEU A 109 5.21 8.69 18.17
N GLY A 110 4.20 7.87 18.47
CA GLY A 110 3.30 8.09 19.61
C GLY A 110 4.00 8.02 20.97
N ARG A 111 5.09 7.24 21.08
CA ARG A 111 5.98 7.21 22.25
C ARG A 111 6.97 8.37 22.32
N GLY A 112 7.03 9.19 21.28
CA GLY A 112 7.97 10.30 21.18
C GLY A 112 9.41 9.89 20.88
N ASN A 113 9.62 8.72 20.27
CA ASN A 113 10.96 8.18 20.00
C ASN A 113 11.30 8.18 18.50
N ALA A 114 11.77 9.31 17.99
CA ALA A 114 12.15 9.47 16.59
C ALA A 114 13.29 8.50 16.16
N LYS A 115 14.23 8.20 17.07
CA LYS A 115 15.34 7.27 16.79
C LYS A 115 14.83 5.84 16.58
N ALA A 116 13.90 5.39 17.43
CA ALA A 116 13.29 4.06 17.28
C ALA A 116 12.40 3.97 16.03
N ALA A 117 11.71 5.06 15.65
CA ALA A 117 10.99 5.12 14.39
C ALA A 117 11.92 4.94 13.18
N LYS A 118 13.03 5.70 13.10
CA LYS A 118 14.05 5.55 12.04
C LYS A 118 14.64 4.14 12.00
N PHE A 119 14.94 3.57 13.17
CA PHE A 119 15.46 2.21 13.26
C PHE A 119 14.47 1.17 12.73
N SER A 120 13.19 1.29 13.10
CA SER A 120 12.12 0.41 12.62
C SER A 120 11.99 0.46 11.10
N ILE A 121 12.00 1.68 10.52
CA ILE A 121 11.97 1.87 9.06
C ILE A 121 13.13 1.15 8.40
N LYS A 122 14.35 1.34 8.91
CA LYS A 122 15.56 0.72 8.35
C LYS A 122 15.46 -0.81 8.35
N ILE A 123 15.07 -1.41 9.47
CA ILE A 123 14.99 -2.88 9.61
C ILE A 123 13.90 -3.48 8.72
N ILE A 124 12.72 -2.86 8.69
CA ILE A 124 11.59 -3.36 7.89
C ILE A 124 11.93 -3.24 6.40
N LEU A 125 12.46 -2.10 5.97
CA LEU A 125 12.85 -1.88 4.58
C LEU A 125 13.98 -2.83 4.15
N SER A 126 15.03 -3.02 4.97
CA SER A 126 16.11 -3.94 4.63
C SER A 126 15.63 -5.39 4.55
N THR A 127 14.74 -5.80 5.45
CA THR A 127 14.19 -7.16 5.46
C THR A 127 13.34 -7.42 4.22
N SER A 128 12.48 -6.46 3.88
CA SER A 128 11.61 -6.55 2.71
C SER A 128 12.42 -6.59 1.41
N ILE A 129 13.44 -5.74 1.28
CA ILE A 129 14.36 -5.74 0.11
C ILE A 129 15.09 -7.09 -0.01
N VAL A 130 15.61 -7.66 1.07
CA VAL A 130 16.32 -8.95 1.01
C VAL A 130 15.40 -10.06 0.49
N ILE A 131 14.15 -10.11 0.97
CA ILE A 131 13.16 -11.08 0.50
C ILE A 131 12.77 -10.80 -0.96
N GLY A 132 12.55 -9.52 -1.30
CA GLY A 132 12.24 -9.07 -2.65
C GLY A 132 13.33 -9.41 -3.67
N VAL A 133 14.60 -9.25 -3.31
CA VAL A 133 15.76 -9.68 -4.13
C VAL A 133 15.75 -11.19 -4.32
N GLY A 134 15.38 -11.97 -3.29
CA GLY A 134 15.20 -13.42 -3.42
C GLY A 134 14.15 -13.77 -4.49
N PHE A 135 12.95 -13.19 -4.39
CA PHE A 135 11.89 -13.43 -5.40
C PHE A 135 12.25 -12.87 -6.78
N TRP A 136 12.97 -11.75 -6.85
CA TRP A 136 13.47 -11.17 -8.09
C TRP A 136 14.39 -12.14 -8.82
N VAL A 137 15.39 -12.70 -8.12
CA VAL A 137 16.32 -13.69 -8.68
C VAL A 137 15.58 -14.96 -9.10
N LEU A 138 14.64 -15.46 -8.29
CA LEU A 138 13.83 -16.62 -8.65
C LEU A 138 13.00 -16.37 -9.92
N CYS A 139 12.37 -15.20 -10.03
CA CYS A 139 11.58 -14.84 -11.21
C CYS A 139 12.44 -14.69 -12.47
N LEU A 140 13.69 -14.21 -12.35
CA LEU A 140 14.61 -14.13 -13.48
C LEU A 140 15.12 -15.50 -13.95
N ILE A 141 15.34 -16.44 -13.01
CA ILE A 141 15.84 -17.78 -13.35
C ILE A 141 14.72 -18.66 -13.90
N PHE A 142 13.55 -18.65 -13.27
CA PHE A 142 12.45 -19.57 -13.56
C PHE A 142 11.30 -18.92 -14.34
N GLY A 143 11.45 -17.67 -14.81
CA GLY A 143 10.38 -16.91 -15.45
C GLY A 143 9.76 -17.61 -16.66
N GLU A 144 10.60 -18.22 -17.52
CA GLU A 144 10.13 -18.97 -18.69
C GLU A 144 9.38 -20.26 -18.27
N GLU A 145 9.94 -21.02 -17.32
CA GLU A 145 9.32 -22.25 -16.83
C GLU A 145 7.97 -21.98 -16.15
N ILE A 146 7.87 -20.88 -15.40
CA ILE A 146 6.62 -20.44 -14.76
C ILE A 146 5.56 -20.09 -15.82
N ALA A 147 5.97 -19.48 -16.95
CA ALA A 147 5.05 -19.16 -18.04
C ALA A 147 4.41 -20.42 -18.63
N HIS A 148 5.22 -21.42 -18.99
CA HIS A 148 4.73 -22.69 -19.54
C HIS A 148 3.95 -23.54 -18.52
N PHE A 149 4.18 -23.35 -17.22
CA PHE A 149 3.38 -24.02 -16.19
C PHE A 149 1.97 -23.44 -16.04
N LEU A 150 1.81 -22.13 -16.28
CA LEU A 150 0.55 -21.41 -16.03
C LEU A 150 -0.41 -21.42 -17.22
N THR A 151 0.06 -21.70 -18.44
CA THR A 151 -0.77 -21.80 -19.64
C THR A 151 -0.31 -22.92 -20.56
N SER A 152 -1.26 -23.56 -21.24
CA SER A 152 -0.98 -24.54 -22.32
C SER A 152 -0.99 -23.90 -23.71
N ASP A 153 -1.31 -22.61 -23.81
CA ASP A 153 -1.28 -21.85 -25.05
C ASP A 153 0.13 -21.28 -25.25
N GLU A 154 0.80 -21.71 -26.33
CA GLU A 154 2.18 -21.37 -26.63
C GLU A 154 2.37 -19.88 -26.91
N GLU A 155 1.39 -19.24 -27.58
CA GLU A 155 1.46 -17.81 -27.91
C GLU A 155 1.37 -16.96 -26.63
N VAL A 156 0.54 -17.38 -25.67
CA VAL A 156 0.44 -16.75 -24.36
C VAL A 156 1.70 -17.01 -23.53
N ALA A 157 2.25 -18.24 -23.57
CA ALA A 157 3.47 -18.58 -22.84
C ALA A 157 4.67 -17.74 -23.31
N GLU A 158 4.85 -17.60 -24.63
CA GLU A 158 5.91 -16.76 -25.21
C GLU A 158 5.72 -15.29 -24.83
N THR A 159 4.48 -14.78 -24.86
CA THR A 159 4.17 -13.41 -24.44
C THR A 159 4.48 -13.19 -22.94
N VAL A 160 4.13 -14.12 -22.06
CA VAL A 160 4.46 -14.06 -20.63
C VAL A 160 5.97 -14.12 -20.41
N SER A 161 6.67 -15.01 -21.12
CA SER A 161 8.14 -15.12 -21.08
C SER A 161 8.80 -13.79 -21.46
N SER A 162 8.29 -13.12 -22.50
CA SER A 162 8.77 -11.79 -22.92
C SER A 162 8.56 -10.70 -21.84
N LEU A 163 7.64 -10.91 -20.90
CA LEU A 163 7.37 -10.01 -19.77
C LEU A 163 8.15 -10.42 -18.50
N ALA A 164 8.78 -11.59 -18.45
CA ALA A 164 9.37 -12.14 -17.24
C ALA A 164 10.39 -11.20 -16.58
N VAL A 165 11.22 -10.52 -17.38
CA VAL A 165 12.18 -9.53 -16.86
C VAL A 165 11.45 -8.34 -16.23
N LEU A 166 10.43 -7.80 -16.91
CA LEU A 166 9.64 -6.67 -16.40
C LEU A 166 8.88 -7.07 -15.12
N LEU A 167 8.30 -8.28 -15.10
CA LEU A 167 7.64 -8.86 -13.93
C LEU A 167 8.60 -8.98 -12.75
N ALA A 168 9.82 -9.46 -12.98
CA ALA A 168 10.84 -9.55 -11.95
C ALA A 168 11.13 -8.15 -11.36
N PHE A 169 11.36 -7.14 -12.20
CA PHE A 169 11.56 -5.78 -11.70
C PHE A 169 10.34 -5.22 -10.96
N SER A 170 9.12 -5.58 -11.38
CA SER A 170 7.89 -5.23 -10.63
C SER A 170 7.90 -5.84 -9.22
N ILE A 171 8.29 -7.12 -9.08
CA ILE A 171 8.45 -7.79 -7.77
C ILE A 171 9.48 -7.06 -6.91
N LEU A 172 10.62 -6.70 -7.48
CA LEU A 172 11.66 -5.99 -6.73
C LEU A 172 11.16 -4.63 -6.23
N LEU A 173 10.46 -3.86 -7.06
CA LEU A 173 9.90 -2.57 -6.66
C LEU A 173 8.78 -2.70 -5.63
N ASN A 174 7.96 -3.75 -5.74
CA ASN A 174 6.92 -4.07 -4.75
C ASN A 174 7.49 -4.44 -3.38
N SER A 175 8.77 -4.80 -3.26
CA SER A 175 9.42 -4.97 -1.96
C SER A 175 9.78 -3.64 -1.26
N VAL A 176 9.73 -2.52 -1.98
CA VAL A 176 10.11 -1.20 -1.46
C VAL A 176 8.88 -0.33 -1.30
N GLN A 177 8.08 -0.20 -2.35
CA GLN A 177 6.99 0.78 -2.45
C GLN A 177 5.93 0.65 -1.32
N PRO A 178 5.40 -0.55 -1.00
CA PRO A 178 4.42 -0.74 0.07
C PRO A 178 4.99 -0.43 1.46
N VAL A 179 6.28 -0.71 1.69
CA VAL A 179 6.95 -0.37 2.94
C VAL A 179 6.99 1.14 3.13
N LEU A 180 7.43 1.89 2.11
CA LEU A 180 7.49 3.35 2.15
C LEU A 180 6.10 3.96 2.34
N THR A 181 5.08 3.44 1.64
CA THR A 181 3.68 3.82 1.84
C THR A 181 3.24 3.55 3.27
N GLY A 182 3.56 2.38 3.83
CA GLY A 182 3.25 2.03 5.22
C GLY A 182 3.90 2.98 6.23
N VAL A 183 5.16 3.36 6.01
CA VAL A 183 5.87 4.36 6.82
C VAL A 183 5.16 5.72 6.78
N ALA A 184 4.78 6.18 5.58
CA ALA A 184 4.09 7.46 5.40
C ALA A 184 2.68 7.47 6.02
N VAL A 185 1.94 6.36 5.91
CA VAL A 185 0.64 6.18 6.58
C VAL A 185 0.82 6.14 8.10
N GLY A 186 1.84 5.43 8.61
CA GLY A 186 2.15 5.37 10.04
C GLY A 186 2.54 6.73 10.64
N ALA A 187 3.16 7.61 9.85
CA ALA A 187 3.42 9.01 10.23
C ALA A 187 2.19 9.94 10.04
N GLY A 188 1.11 9.45 9.43
CA GLY A 188 -0.11 10.21 9.17
C GLY A 188 0.08 11.29 8.09
N VAL A 189 0.89 11.01 7.07
CA VAL A 189 1.11 11.88 5.89
C VAL A 189 0.57 11.25 4.59
N GLN A 190 -0.42 10.35 4.70
CA GLN A 190 -1.00 9.61 3.56
C GLN A 190 -1.61 10.48 2.45
N SER A 191 -2.11 11.69 2.77
CA SER A 191 -2.65 12.58 1.74
C SER A 191 -1.58 13.04 0.74
N MET A 192 -0.36 13.24 1.21
CA MET A 192 0.79 13.54 0.34
C MET A 192 1.12 12.33 -0.56
N VAL A 193 1.06 11.11 -0.02
CA VAL A 193 1.25 9.89 -0.81
C VAL A 193 0.21 9.81 -1.94
N ALA A 194 -1.06 10.09 -1.66
CA ALA A 194 -2.10 10.11 -2.68
C ALA A 194 -1.80 11.09 -3.84
N PHE A 195 -1.26 12.27 -3.55
CA PHE A 195 -0.82 13.21 -4.60
C PHE A 195 0.38 12.70 -5.39
N VAL A 196 1.34 12.06 -4.73
CA VAL A 196 2.49 11.42 -5.41
C VAL A 196 2.01 10.30 -6.33
N ASN A 197 1.03 9.49 -5.91
CA ASN A 197 0.42 8.43 -6.73
C ASN A 197 -0.26 9.03 -7.97
N LEU A 198 -1.04 10.10 -7.80
CA LEU A 198 -1.70 10.79 -8.93
C LEU A 198 -0.68 11.26 -9.96
N GLY A 199 0.38 11.96 -9.53
CA GLY A 199 1.41 12.46 -10.43
C GLY A 199 2.18 11.34 -11.11
N SER A 200 2.65 10.36 -10.33
CA SER A 200 3.54 9.32 -10.85
C SER A 200 2.80 8.37 -11.80
N TYR A 201 1.58 7.95 -11.46
CA TYR A 201 0.85 6.97 -12.27
C TYR A 201 0.12 7.61 -13.44
N TYR A 202 -0.57 8.73 -13.25
CA TYR A 202 -1.45 9.28 -14.28
C TYR A 202 -0.79 10.32 -15.17
N ILE A 203 0.19 11.08 -14.66
CA ILE A 203 0.89 12.10 -15.45
C ILE A 203 2.12 11.50 -16.15
N ILE A 204 2.78 10.52 -15.53
CA ILE A 204 4.02 9.95 -16.06
C ILE A 204 3.78 8.54 -16.60
N GLY A 205 3.36 7.60 -15.74
CA GLY A 205 3.28 6.19 -16.08
C GLY A 205 2.28 5.87 -17.19
N LEU A 206 1.07 6.43 -17.12
CA LEU A 206 0.01 6.19 -18.09
C LEU A 206 0.37 6.74 -19.49
N PRO A 207 0.79 8.01 -19.66
CA PRO A 207 1.24 8.50 -20.96
C PRO A 207 2.45 7.75 -21.51
N ALA A 208 3.43 7.41 -20.66
CA ALA A 208 4.59 6.62 -21.06
C ALA A 208 4.16 5.23 -21.58
N GLY A 209 3.24 4.56 -20.90
CA GLY A 209 2.72 3.25 -21.32
C GLY A 209 1.98 3.32 -22.65
N ILE A 210 1.09 4.31 -22.82
CA ILE A 210 0.36 4.51 -24.08
C ILE A 210 1.34 4.81 -25.22
N LEU A 211 2.31 5.70 -25.00
CA LEU A 211 3.33 6.04 -26.00
C LEU A 211 4.15 4.81 -26.41
N LEU A 212 4.70 4.08 -25.45
CA LEU A 212 5.55 2.92 -25.72
C LEU A 212 4.76 1.76 -26.35
N GLY A 213 3.55 1.51 -25.87
CA GLY A 213 2.70 0.43 -26.38
C GLY A 213 2.16 0.69 -27.79
N TYR A 214 1.67 1.90 -28.05
CA TYR A 214 0.96 2.21 -29.30
C TYR A 214 1.79 2.94 -30.35
N VAL A 215 2.67 3.86 -29.95
CA VAL A 215 3.45 4.70 -30.88
C VAL A 215 4.79 4.04 -31.21
N VAL A 216 5.47 3.48 -30.22
CA VAL A 216 6.74 2.76 -30.40
C VAL A 216 6.51 1.30 -30.79
N HIS A 217 5.25 0.85 -30.81
CA HIS A 217 4.85 -0.52 -31.17
C HIS A 217 5.51 -1.62 -30.32
N LEU A 218 5.79 -1.33 -29.04
CA LEU A 218 6.26 -2.33 -28.06
C LEU A 218 5.10 -3.10 -27.41
N GLU A 219 3.87 -2.86 -27.87
CA GLU A 219 2.65 -3.55 -27.46
C GLU A 219 2.53 -3.70 -25.92
N VAL A 220 2.37 -4.94 -25.47
CA VAL A 220 2.17 -5.34 -24.07
C VAL A 220 3.36 -4.97 -23.19
N GLN A 221 4.58 -5.14 -23.71
CA GLN A 221 5.81 -4.76 -23.00
C GLN A 221 5.87 -3.24 -22.81
N GLY A 222 5.47 -2.46 -23.83
CA GLY A 222 5.40 -1.00 -23.76
C GLY A 222 4.46 -0.50 -22.67
N LEU A 223 3.26 -1.09 -22.59
CA LEU A 223 2.30 -0.79 -21.53
C LEU A 223 2.85 -1.12 -20.14
N TRP A 224 3.49 -2.27 -19.98
CA TRP A 224 4.09 -2.69 -18.71
C TRP A 224 5.29 -1.84 -18.30
N MET A 225 6.11 -1.40 -19.26
CA MET A 225 7.19 -0.43 -19.01
C MET A 225 6.64 0.93 -18.54
N GLY A 226 5.50 1.37 -19.10
CA GLY A 226 4.76 2.53 -18.60
C GLY A 226 4.33 2.35 -17.14
N LEU A 227 3.73 1.20 -16.82
CA LEU A 227 3.36 0.81 -15.45
C LEU A 227 4.55 0.93 -14.49
N LEU A 228 5.65 0.26 -14.84
CA LEU A 228 6.89 0.28 -14.07
C LEU A 228 7.46 1.68 -13.90
N SER A 229 7.42 2.52 -14.94
CA SER A 229 7.95 3.88 -14.85
C SER A 229 7.20 4.72 -13.80
N GLY A 230 5.88 4.58 -13.70
CA GLY A 230 5.08 5.23 -12.67
C GLY A 230 5.46 4.76 -11.27
N VAL A 231 5.63 3.46 -11.08
CA VAL A 231 6.05 2.86 -9.80
C VAL A 231 7.47 3.30 -9.41
N VAL A 232 8.40 3.34 -10.37
CA VAL A 232 9.78 3.83 -10.14
C VAL A 232 9.76 5.28 -9.68
N VAL A 233 9.06 6.16 -10.40
CA VAL A 233 9.00 7.59 -10.01
C VAL A 233 8.38 7.76 -8.64
N GLN A 234 7.25 7.09 -8.37
CA GLN A 234 6.61 7.13 -7.05
C GLN A 234 7.57 6.66 -5.95
N THR A 235 8.28 5.55 -6.18
CA THR A 235 9.23 4.98 -5.22
C THR A 235 10.38 5.94 -4.93
N LEU A 236 10.94 6.57 -5.96
CA LEU A 236 12.01 7.57 -5.83
C LEU A 236 11.53 8.80 -5.05
N VAL A 237 10.35 9.33 -5.38
CA VAL A 237 9.77 10.49 -4.70
C VAL A 237 9.47 10.18 -3.24
N LEU A 238 8.83 9.05 -2.93
CA LEU A 238 8.56 8.64 -1.55
C LEU A 238 9.84 8.38 -0.76
N SER A 239 10.85 7.74 -1.37
CA SER A 239 12.16 7.53 -0.75
C SER A 239 12.82 8.86 -0.39
N TYR A 240 12.81 9.82 -1.32
CA TYR A 240 13.35 11.15 -1.10
C TYR A 240 12.62 11.88 0.04
N ILE A 241 11.29 11.83 0.06
CA ILE A 241 10.50 12.47 1.11
C ILE A 241 10.80 11.85 2.48
N ILE A 242 10.80 10.53 2.59
CA ILE A 242 11.09 9.81 3.83
C ILE A 242 12.51 10.11 4.33
N TRP A 243 13.47 10.17 3.41
CA TRP A 243 14.86 10.52 3.73
C TRP A 243 15.00 11.97 4.24
N ARG A 244 14.25 12.91 3.67
CA ARG A 244 14.25 14.33 4.07
C ARG A 244 13.33 14.64 5.25
N THR A 245 12.51 13.69 5.69
CA THR A 245 11.56 13.91 6.79
C THR A 245 12.31 14.15 8.09
N ASP A 246 12.00 15.26 8.76
CA ASP A 246 12.41 15.49 10.13
C ASP A 246 11.52 14.66 11.07
N TRP A 247 12.07 13.55 11.56
CA TRP A 247 11.35 12.62 12.42
C TRP A 247 11.12 13.16 13.83
N ASP A 248 11.93 14.12 14.30
CA ASP A 248 11.71 14.78 15.58
C ASP A 248 10.52 15.76 15.46
N GLU A 249 10.38 16.43 14.30
CA GLU A 249 9.17 17.20 13.98
C GLU A 249 7.92 16.31 13.88
N GLN A 250 8.03 15.12 13.28
CA GLN A 250 6.90 14.17 13.22
C GLN A 250 6.48 13.66 14.60
N VAL A 251 7.43 13.45 15.51
CA VAL A 251 7.15 13.17 16.93
C VAL A 251 6.35 14.30 17.56
N ASN A 252 6.75 15.56 17.35
CA ASN A 252 6.04 16.72 17.89
C ASN A 252 4.59 16.78 17.36
N LYS A 253 4.40 16.60 16.05
CA LYS A 253 3.07 16.54 15.43
C LYS A 253 2.22 15.39 15.99
N ALA A 254 2.81 14.21 16.20
CA ALA A 254 2.12 13.08 16.80
C ALA A 254 1.71 13.38 18.26
N SER A 255 2.59 14.01 19.03
CA SER A 255 2.31 14.43 20.41
C SER A 255 1.18 15.46 20.49
N GLU A 256 1.19 16.47 19.61
CA GLU A 256 0.12 17.46 19.53
C GLU A 256 -1.22 16.83 19.16
N ARG A 257 -1.23 15.88 18.22
CA ARG A 257 -2.42 15.10 17.88
C ARG A 257 -2.91 14.38 19.14
N LEU A 258 -2.06 13.60 19.82
CA LEU A 258 -2.43 12.86 21.04
C LEU A 258 -2.95 13.76 22.16
N LYS A 259 -2.36 14.93 22.38
CA LYS A 259 -2.82 15.89 23.41
C LYS A 259 -4.26 16.36 23.18
N ARG A 260 -4.72 16.46 21.92
CA ARG A 260 -6.15 16.73 21.63
C ARG A 260 -7.07 15.61 22.13
N TRP A 261 -6.61 14.35 22.11
CA TRP A 261 -7.40 13.19 22.56
C TRP A 261 -7.41 13.02 24.08
N PHE A 262 -6.35 13.42 24.79
CA PHE A 262 -6.24 13.26 26.24
C PHE A 262 -6.90 14.39 27.05
N LEU A 263 -7.30 15.50 26.43
CA LEU A 263 -7.94 16.63 27.12
C LEU A 263 -9.48 16.55 27.06
N LYS A 264 -10.04 15.76 27.98
CA LYS A 264 -10.92 16.25 29.07
C LYS A 264 -11.10 15.11 30.06
N SER A 265 -10.09 14.89 30.90
CA SER A 265 -10.29 14.07 32.10
C SER A 265 -11.35 14.75 32.96
N GLU A 266 -12.33 13.98 33.40
CA GLU A 266 -13.46 14.39 34.24
C GLU A 266 -13.05 15.21 35.49
N LYS A 267 -11.77 15.16 35.89
CA LYS A 267 -11.19 15.98 36.97
C LYS A 267 -11.22 17.49 36.70
N ASP A 268 -10.97 17.93 35.46
CA ASP A 268 -10.96 19.37 35.14
C ASP A 268 -12.38 19.97 35.11
N ALA A 269 -13.40 19.12 34.91
CA ALA A 269 -14.80 19.53 34.96
C ALA A 269 -15.29 19.73 36.39
N ILE A 270 -14.82 18.91 37.35
CA ILE A 270 -15.22 18.96 38.76
C ILE A 270 -14.59 20.15 39.49
N GLU A 271 -13.35 20.52 39.18
CA GLU A 271 -12.72 21.74 39.72
C GLU A 271 -13.40 23.03 39.21
N SER A 272 -13.90 23.03 37.96
CA SER A 272 -14.64 24.18 37.43
C SER A 272 -16.05 24.36 38.02
N SER A 273 -16.67 23.28 38.54
CA SER A 273 -17.99 23.33 39.18
C SER A 273 -17.95 23.53 40.70
N THR A 274 -16.78 23.39 41.33
CA THR A 274 -16.59 23.67 42.77
C THR A 274 -16.07 25.08 43.05
N LEU A 275 -15.66 25.80 42.00
CA LEU A 275 -15.20 27.20 42.06
C LEU A 275 -16.23 28.21 41.48
N ALA A 276 -17.45 27.77 41.15
CA ALA A 276 -18.59 28.59 40.74
C ALA A 276 -19.71 28.46 41.76
#